data_AF-A0AAU7Y8P3-F1
#
_entry.id   AF-A0AAU7Y8P3-F1
#
_cell.length_a   1.000
_cell.length_b   1.000
_cell.length_c   1.000
_cell.angle_alpha   90.00
_cell.angle_beta   90.00
_cell.angle_gamma   90.00
#
_symmetry.space_group_name_H-M   'P 1'
#
loop_
_entity.id
_entity.type
_entity.pdbx_description
1 polymer ?
#
loop_
_entity_poly.entity_id
_entity_poly.type
_entity_poly.pdbx_seq_one_letter_code
_entity_poly.pdbx_strand_id
1 'polypeptide(L)'
;MTDSPTAILSLFTTIGLLPLVVVWLLGCALAARYWRAQPRAAGLCLASMLILLVWQGMTIALHALIPILAFDIWPDAEPMYFYAAINLLGSLAHTLAFGLLIWAVFTGREGV
;
A
#
# COMPACT_ATOMS: atom_id res chain seq x y z
N MET A 1 -29.53 -15.39 -6.42
CA MET A 1 -28.47 -16.24 -6.99
C MET A 1 -27.23 -15.38 -7.05
N THR A 2 -26.26 -15.66 -6.19
CA THR A 2 -25.01 -14.91 -6.07
C THR A 2 -24.16 -15.16 -7.30
N ASP A 3 -23.87 -14.12 -8.07
CA ASP A 3 -22.98 -14.19 -9.23
C ASP A 3 -21.61 -14.72 -8.80
N SER A 4 -21.36 -15.98 -9.13
CA SER A 4 -20.16 -16.74 -8.80
C SER A 4 -18.83 -16.14 -9.29
N PRO A 5 -18.72 -15.42 -10.43
CA PRO A 5 -17.43 -14.89 -10.86
C PRO A 5 -16.95 -13.69 -10.03
N THR A 6 -17.84 -12.83 -9.53
CA THR A 6 -17.45 -11.65 -8.74
C THR A 6 -16.97 -12.03 -7.34
N ALA A 7 -17.60 -13.03 -6.72
CA ALA A 7 -17.19 -13.58 -5.44
C ALA A 7 -15.81 -14.26 -5.51
N ILE A 8 -15.56 -15.03 -6.58
CA ILE A 8 -14.27 -15.68 -6.82
C ILE A 8 -13.17 -14.63 -7.05
N LEU A 9 -13.45 -13.62 -7.89
CA LEU A 9 -12.49 -12.53 -8.15
C LEU A 9 -12.14 -11.77 -6.86
N SER A 10 -13.13 -11.45 -6.04
CA SER A 10 -12.96 -10.79 -4.74
C SER A 10 -12.14 -11.64 -3.75
N LEU A 11 -12.33 -12.96 -3.76
CA LEU A 11 -11.55 -13.91 -2.97
C LEU A 11 -10.09 -13.93 -3.40
N PHE A 12 -9.81 -14.00 -4.71
CA PHE A 12 -8.45 -13.98 -5.24
C PHE A 12 -7.72 -12.68 -4.95
N THR A 13 -8.39 -11.53 -5.07
CA THR A 13 -7.80 -10.24 -4.68
C THR A 13 -7.51 -10.17 -3.18
N THR A 14 -8.39 -10.70 -2.34
CA THR A 14 -8.20 -10.71 -0.88
C THR A 14 -7.04 -11.63 -0.46
N ILE A 15 -6.95 -12.83 -1.08
CA ILE A 15 -5.87 -13.78 -0.84
C ILE A 15 -4.52 -13.22 -1.32
N GLY A 16 -4.50 -12.51 -2.45
CA GLY A 16 -3.28 -11.87 -2.98
C GLY A 16 -2.75 -10.73 -2.11
N LEU A 17 -3.63 -10.01 -1.40
CA LEU A 17 -3.26 -8.88 -0.53
C LEU A 17 -2.74 -9.31 0.84
N LEU A 18 -3.23 -10.43 1.37
CA LEU A 18 -2.86 -10.93 2.69
C LEU A 18 -1.33 -11.14 2.87
N PRO A 19 -0.60 -11.80 1.94
CA PRO A 19 0.84 -11.97 2.10
C PRO A 19 1.60 -10.64 2.04
N LEU A 20 1.13 -9.67 1.24
CA LEU A 20 1.74 -8.33 1.18
C LEU A 20 1.63 -7.61 2.52
N VAL A 21 0.44 -7.60 3.12
CA VAL A 21 0.22 -6.99 4.44
C VAL A 21 1.09 -7.67 5.50
N VAL A 22 1.18 -9.01 5.48
CA VAL A 22 2.03 -9.76 6.40
C VAL A 22 3.51 -9.37 6.22
N VAL A 23 4.00 -9.27 4.99
CA VAL A 23 5.38 -8.84 4.71
C VAL A 23 5.64 -7.43 5.26
N TRP A 24 4.72 -6.50 5.09
CA TRP A 24 4.89 -5.14 5.61
C TRP A 24 4.88 -5.09 7.14
N LEU A 25 4.00 -5.86 7.78
CA LEU A 25 3.98 -5.99 9.25
C LEU A 25 5.26 -6.63 9.80
N LEU A 26 5.78 -7.65 9.12
CA LEU A 26 7.08 -8.26 9.45
C LEU A 26 8.22 -7.25 9.27
N GLY A 27 8.18 -6.44 8.20
CA GLY A 27 9.11 -5.33 7.98
C GLY A 27 9.11 -4.32 9.14
N CYS A 28 7.93 -3.93 9.63
CA CYS A 28 7.79 -3.08 10.82
C CYS A 28 8.40 -3.73 12.07
N ALA A 29 8.13 -5.02 12.31
CA ALA A 29 8.66 -5.75 13.46
C ALA A 29 10.20 -5.85 13.42
N LEU A 30 10.76 -6.12 12.24
CA LEU A 30 12.21 -6.17 12.03
C LEU A 30 12.85 -4.79 12.21
N ALA A 31 12.23 -3.74 11.64
CA ALA A 31 12.70 -2.36 11.83
C ALA A 31 12.72 -1.97 13.31
N ALA A 32 11.66 -2.29 14.07
CA ALA A 32 11.60 -2.03 15.51
C ALA A 32 12.69 -2.82 16.28
N ARG A 33 12.93 -4.09 15.91
CA ARG A 33 13.96 -4.92 16.54
C ARG A 33 15.37 -4.39 16.31
N TYR A 34 15.69 -3.96 15.09
CA TYR A 34 17.04 -3.49 14.72
C TYR A 34 17.23 -1.97 14.91
N TRP A 35 16.23 -1.27 15.44
CA TRP A 35 16.26 0.19 15.63
C TRP A 35 17.48 0.69 16.39
N ARG A 36 17.91 -0.04 17.43
CA ARG A 36 19.09 0.33 18.23
C ARG A 36 20.42 0.12 17.49
N ALA A 37 20.49 -0.86 16.60
CA ALA A 37 21.71 -1.18 15.87
C ALA A 37 21.91 -0.25 14.66
N GLN A 38 20.83 0.07 13.94
CA GLN A 38 20.87 0.88 12.73
C GLN A 38 19.64 1.80 12.64
N PRO A 39 19.59 2.90 13.42
CA PRO A 39 18.39 3.72 13.54
C PRO A 39 17.95 4.38 12.23
N ARG A 40 18.90 4.76 11.37
CA ARG A 40 18.60 5.39 10.06
C ARG A 40 17.93 4.41 9.09
N ALA A 41 18.56 3.25 8.87
CA ALA A 41 18.03 2.23 7.99
C ALA A 41 16.71 1.64 8.51
N ALA A 42 16.60 1.42 9.83
CA ALA A 42 15.37 0.98 10.48
C ALA A 42 14.25 2.03 10.34
N GLY A 43 14.55 3.32 10.51
CA GLY A 43 13.60 4.41 10.32
C GLY A 43 13.05 4.48 8.90
N LEU A 44 13.91 4.40 7.90
CA LEU A 44 13.50 4.42 6.48
C LEU A 44 12.68 3.18 6.10
N CYS A 45 13.07 2.00 6.60
CA CYS A 45 12.30 0.77 6.42
C CYS A 45 10.91 0.87 7.06
N LEU A 46 10.83 1.34 8.31
CA LEU A 46 9.56 1.53 9.01
C LEU A 46 8.66 2.53 8.27
N ALA A 47 9.22 3.66 7.84
CA ALA A 47 8.48 4.67 7.07
C ALA A 47 7.92 4.07 5.77
N SER A 48 8.72 3.31 5.02
CA SER A 48 8.25 2.63 3.81
C SER A 48 7.10 1.66 4.08
N MET A 49 7.22 0.81 5.11
CA MET A 49 6.19 -0.18 5.43
C MET A 49 4.89 0.49 5.90
N LEU A 50 5.00 1.57 6.69
CA LEU A 50 3.85 2.36 7.13
C LEU A 50 3.17 3.08 5.96
N ILE A 51 3.93 3.67 5.02
CA ILE A 51 3.36 4.29 3.82
C ILE A 51 2.54 3.28 3.03
N LEU A 52 3.06 2.07 2.81
CA LEU A 52 2.35 1.02 2.07
C LEU A 52 1.11 0.52 2.82
N LEU A 53 1.19 0.34 4.14
CA LEU A 53 0.03 -0.04 4.97
C LEU A 53 -1.07 1.02 4.98
N VAL A 54 -0.70 2.30 5.16
CA VAL A 54 -1.64 3.42 5.13
C VAL A 54 -2.26 3.54 3.73
N TRP A 55 -1.45 3.46 2.69
CA TRP A 55 -1.92 3.48 1.31
C TRP A 55 -2.90 2.34 1.02
N GLN A 56 -2.63 1.13 1.51
CA GLN A 56 -3.53 -0.02 1.37
C GLN A 56 -4.87 0.23 2.07
N GLY A 57 -4.85 0.78 3.29
CA GLY A 57 -6.06 1.17 4.01
C GLY A 57 -6.86 2.25 3.27
N MET A 58 -6.19 3.29 2.78
CA MET A 58 -6.80 4.33 1.97
C MET A 58 -7.38 3.79 0.66
N THR A 59 -6.68 2.87 0.00
CA THR A 59 -7.14 2.25 -1.25
C THR A 59 -8.46 1.51 -1.02
N ILE A 60 -8.57 0.73 0.06
CA ILE A 60 -9.81 0.03 0.42
C ILE A 60 -10.94 1.04 0.66
N ALA A 61 -10.68 2.09 1.45
CA ALA A 61 -11.67 3.12 1.74
C ALA A 61 -12.12 3.88 0.47
N LEU A 62 -11.17 4.23 -0.41
CA LEU A 62 -11.45 4.88 -1.68
C LEU A 62 -12.29 4.00 -2.58
N HIS A 63 -11.96 2.71 -2.72
CA HIS A 63 -12.75 1.77 -3.51
C HIS A 63 -14.18 1.60 -2.97
N ALA A 64 -14.36 1.58 -1.65
CA ALA A 64 -15.67 1.55 -1.03
C ALA A 64 -16.47 2.85 -1.26
N LEU A 65 -15.78 3.98 -1.46
CA LEU A 65 -16.39 5.29 -1.70
C LEU A 65 -16.70 5.56 -3.18
N ILE A 66 -16.10 4.81 -4.13
CA ILE A 66 -16.32 4.99 -5.57
C ILE A 66 -17.81 4.96 -5.95
N PRO A 67 -18.65 4.01 -5.47
CA PRO A 67 -20.07 4.03 -5.81
C PRO A 67 -20.76 5.34 -5.39
N ILE A 68 -20.43 5.88 -4.22
CA ILE A 68 -21.00 7.14 -3.74
C ILE A 68 -20.51 8.31 -4.60
N LEU A 69 -19.21 8.35 -4.91
CA LEU A 69 -18.63 9.42 -5.73
C LEU A 69 -19.16 9.39 -7.18
N ALA A 70 -19.27 8.21 -7.77
CA ALA A 70 -19.66 8.02 -9.16
C ALA A 70 -21.16 8.13 -9.39
N PHE A 71 -22.02 7.80 -8.41
CA PHE A 71 -23.47 7.83 -8.59
C PHE A 71 -24.16 9.02 -7.91
N ASP A 72 -23.64 9.54 -6.79
CA ASP A 72 -24.31 10.63 -6.04
C ASP A 72 -23.66 12.00 -6.24
N ILE A 73 -22.34 12.07 -6.36
CA ILE A 73 -21.59 13.34 -6.35
C ILE A 73 -21.25 13.80 -7.77
N TRP A 74 -20.82 12.88 -8.63
CA TRP A 74 -20.38 13.20 -9.98
C TRP A 74 -20.88 12.18 -11.03
N PRO A 75 -22.19 12.17 -11.31
CA PRO A 75 -22.83 11.16 -12.17
C PRO A 75 -22.34 11.20 -13.64
N ASP A 76 -21.84 12.34 -14.11
CA ASP A 76 -21.32 12.49 -15.47
C ASP A 76 -19.87 12.00 -15.63
N ALA A 77 -19.17 11.68 -14.54
CA ALA A 77 -17.80 11.19 -14.60
C ALA A 77 -17.76 9.66 -14.75
N GLU A 78 -17.04 9.16 -15.75
CA GLU A 78 -16.88 7.71 -15.89
C GLU A 78 -16.16 7.12 -14.66
N PRO A 79 -16.69 6.03 -14.05
CA PRO A 79 -16.08 5.36 -12.90
C PRO A 79 -14.60 5.02 -13.11
N MET A 80 -14.20 4.76 -14.37
CA MET A 80 -12.83 4.45 -14.76
C MET A 80 -11.83 5.55 -14.39
N TYR A 81 -12.23 6.84 -14.40
CA TYR A 81 -11.34 7.93 -14.01
C TYR A 81 -10.93 7.87 -12.53
N PHE A 82 -11.85 7.47 -11.64
CA PHE A 82 -11.55 7.31 -10.22
C PHE A 82 -10.56 6.16 -9.99
N TYR A 83 -10.77 5.02 -10.65
CA TYR A 83 -9.82 3.90 -10.59
C TYR A 83 -8.45 4.27 -11.15
N ALA A 84 -8.39 5.02 -12.26
CA ALA A 84 -7.13 5.50 -12.83
C ALA A 84 -6.39 6.45 -11.87
N ALA A 85 -7.11 7.38 -11.24
CA ALA A 85 -6.54 8.29 -10.24
C ALA A 85 -5.98 7.53 -9.02
N ILE A 86 -6.72 6.54 -8.52
CA ILE A 86 -6.26 5.68 -7.42
C ILE A 86 -5.01 4.90 -7.83
N ASN A 87 -4.96 4.36 -9.05
CA ASN A 87 -3.79 3.61 -9.53
C ASN A 87 -2.55 4.50 -9.69
N LEU A 88 -2.72 5.73 -10.17
CA LEU A 88 -1.64 6.71 -10.28
C LEU A 88 -1.06 7.04 -8.90
N LEU A 89 -1.93 7.38 -7.93
CA LEU A 89 -1.53 7.65 -6.55
C LEU A 89 -0.85 6.43 -5.91
N GLY A 90 -1.35 5.23 -6.21
CA GLY A 90 -0.75 4.00 -5.74
C GLY A 90 0.64 3.77 -6.30
N SER A 91 0.84 4.04 -7.58
CA SER A 91 2.15 3.96 -8.21
C SER A 91 3.14 4.93 -7.55
N LEU A 92 2.71 6.17 -7.28
CA LEU A 92 3.54 7.17 -6.59
C LEU A 92 3.89 6.73 -5.15
N ALA A 93 2.93 6.21 -4.39
CA ALA A 93 3.16 5.71 -3.05
C ALA A 93 4.17 4.55 -3.04
N HIS A 94 4.07 3.62 -4.00
CA HIS A 94 5.03 2.52 -4.15
C HIS A 94 6.41 3.02 -4.57
N THR A 95 6.51 3.94 -5.53
CA THR A 95 7.78 4.52 -5.95
C THR A 95 8.48 5.21 -4.78
N LEU A 96 7.74 5.97 -3.97
CA LEU A 96 8.29 6.62 -2.78
C LEU A 96 8.78 5.57 -1.76
N ALA A 97 7.96 4.57 -1.45
CA ALA A 97 8.29 3.51 -0.51
C ALA A 97 9.54 2.72 -0.93
N PHE A 98 9.60 2.28 -2.19
CA PHE A 98 10.78 1.59 -2.72
C PHE A 98 12.01 2.50 -2.80
N GLY A 99 11.84 3.79 -3.13
CA GLY A 99 12.92 4.76 -3.07
C GLY A 99 13.52 4.89 -1.67
N LEU A 100 12.68 4.94 -0.63
CA LEU A 100 13.12 4.95 0.76
C LEU A 100 13.84 3.66 1.15
N LEU A 101 13.36 2.49 0.70
CA LEU A 101 14.02 1.21 0.95
C LEU A 101 15.40 1.12 0.27
N ILE A 102 15.50 1.56 -0.99
CA ILE A 102 16.78 1.63 -1.70
C ILE A 102 17.74 2.55 -0.94
N TRP A 103 17.27 3.71 -0.49
CA TRP A 103 18.09 4.62 0.30
C TRP A 103 18.50 4.00 1.65
N ALA A 104 17.61 3.26 2.31
CA ALA A 104 17.91 2.58 3.57
C ALA A 104 19.13 1.64 3.44
N VAL A 105 19.26 0.92 2.32
CA VAL A 105 20.40 0.05 2.03
C VAL A 105 21.73 0.80 2.03
N PHE A 106 21.76 2.05 1.53
CA PHE A 106 22.98 2.85 1.49
C PHE A 106 23.29 3.51 2.84
N THR A 107 22.27 3.90 3.62
CA THR A 107 22.49 4.56 4.92
C THR A 107 23.08 3.64 6.00
N GLY A 108 22.94 2.31 5.87
CA GLY A 108 23.54 1.34 6.79
C GLY A 108 25.04 1.08 6.56
N ARG A 109 25.63 1.64 5.49
CA ARG A 109 27.03 1.42 5.09
C ARG A 109 28.00 2.48 5.60
N GLU A 110 27.52 3.52 6.26
CA GLU A 110 28.34 4.65 6.78
C GLU A 110 29.15 4.31 8.05
N GLY A 111 29.33 3.03 8.38
CA GLY A 111 29.99 2.58 9.61
C GLY A 111 30.83 1.31 9.49
N VAL A 112 31.25 0.93 8.28
CA VAL A 112 32.31 -0.07 8.05
C VAL A 112 33.61 0.65 7.72
#